data_AF-A0A1Q9V8Q2-F1
#
_entry.id   AF-A0A1Q9V8Q2-F1
#
_cell.length_a   1.000
_cell.length_b   1.000
_cell.length_c   1.000
_cell.angle_alpha   90.00
_cell.angle_beta   90.00
_cell.angle_gamma   90.00
#
_symmetry.space_group_name_H-M   'P 1'
#
loop_
_entity.id
_entity.type
_entity.pdbx_description
1 polymer ?
#
loop_
_entity_poly.entity_id
_entity_poly.type
_entity_poly.pdbx_seq_one_letter_code
_entity_poly.pdbx_strand_id
1 'polypeptide(L)'
;MERHSEFFSDIFDESEQYGPLTGRTGDEAPSIPHQADREAWDYHVERKHAETTVLTEAVAAQVRALESVLVDALAQPPFDFSRLRRSFEPVEFAPDPQLTAHTSMPDWDDYRPPSSTLDRLFPDGRRRALRKARARFEADLAEQKRRETDRRRRLRDARAEHDAAEHARAQEVARHNVYVDELEQRVRELDPHAVAEYFTRVAEAHPVPAHVAGAVDISYDPEAGGCSWRGCCRTST
;
A
#
# COMPACT_ATOMS: atom_id res chain seq x y z
N MET A 1 -2.03 54.22 5.84
CA MET A 1 -1.58 53.56 4.60
C MET A 1 -2.82 53.11 3.86
N GLU A 2 -3.56 54.10 3.36
CA GLU A 2 -4.68 53.92 2.45
C GLU A 2 -4.14 53.56 1.06
N ARG A 3 -4.70 52.50 0.49
CA ARG A 3 -5.03 52.32 -0.93
C ARG A 3 -5.54 50.88 -1.10
N HIS A 4 -6.38 50.65 -2.11
CA HIS A 4 -7.03 49.39 -2.49
C HIS A 4 -8.44 49.15 -1.90
N SER A 5 -9.37 50.06 -2.18
CA SER A 5 -10.81 49.75 -2.14
C SER A 5 -11.59 50.37 -3.31
N GLU A 6 -10.94 50.54 -4.46
CA GLU A 6 -11.56 51.01 -5.70
C GLU A 6 -11.30 49.95 -6.79
N PHE A 7 -12.10 48.88 -6.80
CA PHE A 7 -12.15 47.96 -7.95
C PHE A 7 -13.50 47.24 -8.11
N PHE A 8 -14.50 47.52 -7.26
CA PHE A 8 -15.79 46.84 -7.29
C PHE A 8 -16.98 47.80 -7.48
N SER A 9 -16.75 48.94 -8.14
CA SER A 9 -17.81 49.92 -8.43
C SER A 9 -18.23 49.96 -9.92
N ASP A 10 -17.52 49.27 -10.82
CA ASP A 10 -17.71 49.42 -12.28
C ASP A 10 -18.47 48.26 -12.95
N ILE A 11 -19.18 47.41 -12.19
CA ILE A 11 -19.99 46.29 -12.75
C ILE A 11 -21.52 46.55 -12.62
N PHE A 12 -21.93 47.78 -12.29
CA PHE A 12 -23.34 48.19 -12.35
C PHE A 12 -23.46 49.48 -13.18
N ASP A 13 -23.08 49.42 -14.44
CA ASP A 13 -23.37 50.44 -15.45
C ASP A 13 -24.04 49.77 -16.66
N GLU A 14 -25.30 49.37 -16.51
CA GLU A 14 -26.18 49.02 -17.63
C GLU A 14 -27.66 49.07 -17.17
N SER A 15 -28.31 50.20 -17.42
CA SER A 15 -29.73 50.30 -17.83
C SER A 15 -30.01 51.78 -18.10
N GLU A 16 -29.82 52.22 -19.33
CA GLU A 16 -30.89 52.36 -20.31
C GLU A 16 -32.08 53.21 -19.83
N GLN A 17 -32.01 54.50 -20.21
CA GLN A 17 -33.03 55.15 -21.03
C GLN A 17 -34.43 55.36 -20.40
N TYR A 18 -34.51 56.29 -19.44
CA TYR A 18 -35.76 57.00 -19.14
C TYR A 18 -35.81 58.33 -19.91
N GLY A 19 -36.66 58.38 -20.95
CA GLY A 19 -36.97 59.60 -21.69
C GLY A 19 -37.83 60.62 -20.89
N PRO A 20 -37.96 61.86 -21.38
CA PRO A 20 -38.61 62.93 -20.62
C PRO A 20 -40.13 62.73 -20.56
N LEU A 21 -40.69 62.74 -19.35
CA LEU A 21 -42.12 62.68 -19.07
C LEU A 21 -42.80 63.99 -19.49
N THR A 22 -43.41 64.01 -20.67
CA THR A 22 -44.41 65.01 -21.04
C THR A 22 -45.81 64.40 -21.01
N GLY A 23 -46.67 64.99 -20.17
CA GLY A 23 -48.12 65.07 -20.31
C GLY A 23 -48.90 63.78 -20.61
N ARG A 24 -49.43 63.15 -19.58
CA ARG A 24 -50.70 62.41 -19.70
C ARG A 24 -51.59 62.74 -18.50
N THR A 25 -52.47 63.72 -18.73
CA THR A 25 -53.72 63.88 -17.97
C THR A 25 -54.61 62.68 -18.26
N GLY A 26 -54.86 61.87 -17.24
CA GLY A 26 -55.82 60.78 -17.24
C GLY A 26 -55.81 60.12 -15.87
N ASP A 27 -56.96 60.14 -15.20
CA ASP A 27 -57.24 59.37 -13.99
C ASP A 27 -56.88 57.89 -14.22
N GLU A 28 -55.75 57.45 -13.70
CA GLU A 28 -55.48 56.04 -13.43
C GLU A 28 -54.98 55.97 -11.99
N ALA A 29 -55.88 55.55 -11.10
CA ALA A 29 -55.52 55.15 -9.75
C ALA A 29 -54.31 54.21 -9.82
N PRO A 30 -53.31 54.33 -8.94
CA PRO A 30 -52.19 53.40 -8.92
C PRO A 30 -52.77 52.00 -8.79
N SER A 31 -52.61 51.19 -9.85
CA SER A 31 -53.01 49.79 -9.83
C SER A 31 -52.29 49.15 -8.66
N ILE A 32 -53.04 48.87 -7.59
CA ILE A 32 -52.54 48.12 -6.46
C ILE A 32 -52.07 46.79 -7.06
N PRO A 33 -50.77 46.42 -6.94
CA PRO A 33 -50.30 45.17 -7.52
C PRO A 33 -51.24 44.06 -7.08
N HIS A 34 -51.74 43.30 -8.05
CA HIS A 34 -52.71 42.24 -7.78
C HIS A 34 -52.08 41.32 -6.73
N GLN A 35 -52.83 40.83 -5.75
CA GLN A 35 -52.26 39.99 -4.68
C GLN A 35 -51.41 38.83 -5.23
N ALA A 36 -51.81 38.30 -6.40
CA ALA A 36 -51.07 37.30 -7.17
C ALA A 36 -49.65 37.72 -7.60
N ASP A 37 -49.42 38.99 -7.94
CA ASP A 37 -48.09 39.49 -8.34
C ASP A 37 -47.13 39.55 -7.15
N ARG A 38 -47.65 39.85 -5.95
CA ARG A 38 -46.87 39.85 -4.70
C ARG A 38 -46.55 38.43 -4.27
N GLU A 39 -47.53 37.53 -4.29
CA GLU A 39 -47.33 36.11 -3.98
C GLU A 39 -46.32 35.46 -4.95
N ALA A 40 -46.37 35.82 -6.24
CA ALA A 40 -45.40 35.35 -7.23
C ALA A 40 -43.99 35.91 -6.98
N TRP A 41 -43.88 37.17 -6.57
CA TRP A 41 -42.61 37.78 -6.17
C TRP A 41 -42.04 37.14 -4.91
N ASP A 42 -42.85 36.97 -3.86
CA ASP A 42 -42.44 36.36 -2.60
C ASP A 42 -41.98 34.92 -2.83
N TYR A 43 -42.72 34.14 -3.63
CA TYR A 43 -42.31 32.80 -4.04
C TYR A 43 -40.99 32.80 -4.83
N HIS A 44 -40.78 33.77 -5.73
CA HIS A 44 -39.52 33.90 -6.47
C HIS A 44 -38.34 34.18 -5.54
N VAL A 45 -38.53 35.11 -4.60
CA VAL A 45 -37.53 35.50 -3.60
C VAL A 45 -37.21 34.32 -2.68
N GLU A 46 -38.21 33.63 -2.14
CA GLU A 46 -38.02 32.43 -1.33
C GLU A 46 -37.27 31.34 -2.09
N ARG A 47 -37.64 31.07 -3.36
CA ARG A 47 -36.94 30.10 -4.19
C ARG A 47 -35.48 30.49 -4.42
N LYS A 48 -35.19 31.77 -4.63
CA LYS A 48 -33.82 32.27 -4.79
C LYS A 48 -33.01 32.20 -3.50
N HIS A 49 -33.64 32.44 -2.34
CA HIS A 49 -33.00 32.22 -1.05
C HIS A 49 -32.72 30.75 -0.78
N ALA A 50 -33.64 29.84 -1.09
CA ALA A 50 -33.42 28.41 -0.95
C ALA A 50 -32.28 27.93 -1.86
N GLU A 51 -32.26 28.37 -3.12
CA GLU A 51 -31.20 28.06 -4.10
C GLU A 51 -29.82 28.55 -3.62
N THR A 52 -29.74 29.80 -3.14
CA THR A 52 -28.49 30.36 -2.61
C THR A 52 -28.04 29.67 -1.33
N THR A 53 -28.97 29.27 -0.46
CA THR A 53 -28.66 28.50 0.76
C THR A 53 -28.03 27.15 0.41
N VAL A 54 -28.61 26.40 -0.53
CA VAL A 54 -28.08 25.11 -0.99
C VAL A 54 -26.67 25.26 -1.59
N LEU A 55 -26.46 26.27 -2.45
CA LEU A 55 -25.13 26.53 -3.04
C LEU A 55 -24.10 26.91 -1.97
N THR A 56 -24.51 27.72 -0.99
CA THR A 56 -23.63 28.15 0.12
C THR A 56 -23.24 26.97 0.99
N GLU A 57 -24.20 26.10 1.33
CA GLU A 57 -23.95 24.88 2.10
C GLU A 57 -23.00 23.93 1.37
N ALA A 58 -23.17 23.78 0.04
CA ALA A 58 -22.30 22.95 -0.79
C ALA A 58 -20.86 23.49 -0.83
N VAL A 59 -20.67 24.79 -1.03
CA VAL A 59 -19.35 25.42 -0.98
C VAL A 59 -18.74 25.28 0.41
N ALA A 60 -19.50 25.53 1.48
CA ALA A 60 -19.02 25.39 2.85
C ALA A 60 -18.62 23.94 3.17
N ALA A 61 -19.32 22.95 2.63
CA ALA A 61 -18.93 21.54 2.76
C ALA A 61 -17.62 21.24 2.03
N GLN A 62 -17.42 21.79 0.83
CA GLN A 62 -16.18 21.63 0.08
C GLN A 62 -14.98 22.30 0.76
N VAL A 63 -15.17 23.49 1.33
CA VAL A 63 -14.14 24.17 2.13
C VAL A 63 -13.75 23.33 3.34
N ARG A 64 -14.73 22.84 4.11
CA ARG A 64 -14.46 21.94 5.25
C ARG A 64 -13.72 20.67 4.83
N ALA A 65 -14.06 20.09 3.69
CA ALA A 65 -13.36 18.93 3.16
C ALA A 65 -11.89 19.26 2.85
N LEU A 66 -11.62 20.37 2.15
CA LEU A 66 -10.25 20.80 1.86
C LEU A 66 -9.44 21.15 3.11
N GLU A 67 -10.06 21.83 4.08
CA GLU A 67 -9.45 22.12 5.38
C GLU A 67 -9.10 20.84 6.14
N SER A 68 -9.98 19.84 6.13
CA SER A 68 -9.71 18.56 6.76
C SER A 68 -8.52 17.84 6.14
N VAL A 69 -8.35 17.90 4.82
CA VAL A 69 -7.17 17.33 4.14
C VAL A 69 -5.88 18.01 4.59
N LEU A 70 -5.89 19.34 4.72
CA LEU A 70 -4.71 20.07 5.19
C LEU A 70 -4.37 19.72 6.65
N VAL A 71 -5.38 19.68 7.53
CA VAL A 71 -5.20 19.32 8.94
C VAL A 71 -4.68 17.88 9.07
N ASP A 72 -5.27 16.94 8.33
CA ASP A 72 -4.87 15.54 8.32
C ASP A 72 -3.46 15.35 7.74
N ALA A 73 -3.07 16.13 6.73
CA ALA A 73 -1.72 16.10 6.18
C ALA A 73 -0.68 16.68 7.14
N LEU A 74 -1.00 17.79 7.83
CA LEU A 74 -0.11 18.41 8.82
C LEU A 74 0.01 17.59 10.11
N ALA A 75 -1.02 16.83 10.47
CA ALA A 75 -0.98 15.91 11.61
C ALA A 75 -0.10 14.68 11.33
N GLN A 76 0.21 14.38 10.07
CA GLN A 76 1.05 13.26 9.73
C GLN A 76 2.53 13.60 9.97
N PRO A 77 3.29 12.69 10.60
CA PRO A 77 4.72 12.87 10.78
C PRO A 77 5.42 13.03 9.42
N PRO A 78 6.51 13.81 9.36
CA PRO A 78 7.26 14.01 8.13
C PRO A 78 7.70 12.65 7.56
N PHE A 79 7.61 12.54 6.24
CA PHE A 79 8.14 11.37 5.56
C PHE A 79 9.66 11.33 5.74
N ASP A 80 10.16 10.18 6.19
CA ASP A 80 11.56 9.96 6.50
C ASP A 80 12.09 8.77 5.67
N PHE A 81 13.31 8.90 5.14
CA PHE A 81 14.00 7.83 4.43
C PHE A 81 14.16 6.57 5.28
N SER A 82 14.15 6.68 6.61
CA SER A 82 14.11 5.52 7.50
C SER A 82 12.92 4.58 7.23
N ARG A 83 11.78 5.12 6.76
CA ARG A 83 10.59 4.32 6.39
C ARG A 83 10.75 3.57 5.06
N LEU A 84 11.66 4.03 4.20
CA LEU A 84 11.98 3.37 2.95
C LEU A 84 13.00 2.23 3.14
N ARG A 85 13.79 2.27 4.22
CA ARG A 85 14.75 1.21 4.54
C ARG A 85 14.03 -0.08 4.91
N ARG A 86 14.60 -1.20 4.48
CA ARG A 86 14.13 -2.54 4.81
C ARG A 86 14.98 -3.12 5.93
N SER A 87 14.36 -3.79 6.89
CA SER A 87 15.05 -4.62 7.87
C SER A 87 15.15 -6.06 7.37
N PHE A 88 16.20 -6.77 7.79
CA PHE A 88 16.36 -8.19 7.54
C PHE A 88 16.50 -8.91 8.88
N GLU A 89 15.59 -9.84 9.14
CA GLU A 89 15.67 -10.77 10.25
C GLU A 89 15.81 -12.18 9.67
N PRO A 90 16.91 -12.89 9.98
CA PRO A 90 17.13 -14.24 9.50
C PRO A 90 16.04 -15.19 10.00
N VAL A 91 15.56 -16.08 9.13
CA VAL A 91 14.65 -17.15 9.52
C VAL A 91 15.46 -18.33 10.07
N GLU A 92 14.99 -18.93 11.16
CA GLU A 92 15.63 -20.13 11.72
C GLU A 92 15.43 -21.34 10.80
N PHE A 93 16.50 -22.12 10.63
CA PHE A 93 16.45 -23.32 9.81
C PHE A 93 15.56 -24.41 10.44
N ALA A 94 14.38 -24.62 9.85
CA ALA A 94 13.45 -25.67 10.23
C ALA A 94 13.32 -26.72 9.10
N PRO A 95 14.10 -27.81 9.12
CA PRO A 95 13.99 -28.87 8.10
C PRO A 95 12.70 -29.66 8.24
N ASP A 96 12.32 -30.39 7.19
CA ASP A 96 11.19 -31.34 7.22
C ASP A 96 11.33 -32.30 8.42
N PRO A 97 10.30 -32.46 9.27
CA PRO A 97 10.32 -33.38 10.41
C PRO A 97 10.75 -34.81 10.07
N GLN A 98 10.47 -35.29 8.85
CA GLN A 98 10.89 -36.60 8.38
C GLN A 98 12.42 -36.72 8.24
N LEU A 99 13.09 -35.62 7.92
CA LEU A 99 14.55 -35.56 7.87
C LEU A 99 15.18 -35.43 9.26
N THR A 100 14.44 -34.94 10.26
CA THR A 100 14.93 -34.81 11.64
C THR A 100 14.78 -36.11 12.44
N ALA A 101 13.81 -36.95 12.08
CA ALA A 101 13.58 -38.22 12.75
C ALA A 101 14.80 -39.15 12.65
N HIS A 102 15.41 -39.47 13.80
CA HIS A 102 16.44 -40.50 13.86
C HIS A 102 15.80 -41.88 13.74
N THR A 103 16.22 -42.66 12.75
CA THR A 103 15.85 -44.07 12.67
C THR A 103 16.92 -44.91 13.36
N SER A 104 16.51 -45.77 14.30
CA SER A 104 17.41 -46.66 15.03
C SER A 104 18.12 -47.63 14.08
N MET A 105 19.37 -47.98 14.38
CA MET A 105 20.05 -49.06 13.65
C MET A 105 19.50 -50.41 14.09
N PRO A 106 19.44 -51.40 13.18
CA PRO A 106 19.14 -52.77 13.56
C PRO A 106 20.11 -53.23 14.65
N ASP A 107 19.58 -53.81 15.73
CA ASP A 107 20.37 -54.47 16.76
C ASP A 107 20.45 -55.96 16.46
N TRP A 108 21.61 -56.58 16.67
CA TRP A 108 21.78 -58.02 16.45
C TRP A 108 20.86 -58.86 17.35
N ASP A 109 20.57 -58.37 18.56
CA ASP A 109 19.75 -59.10 19.52
C ASP A 109 18.32 -59.36 19.01
N ASP A 110 17.79 -58.48 18.15
CA ASP A 110 16.47 -58.65 17.50
C ASP A 110 16.44 -59.78 16.45
N TYR A 111 17.61 -60.16 15.93
CA TYR A 111 17.76 -61.16 14.87
C TYR A 111 18.25 -62.50 15.40
N ARG A 112 18.75 -62.53 16.64
CA ARG A 112 19.36 -63.71 17.21
C ARG A 112 18.33 -64.83 17.37
N PRO A 113 18.55 -66.02 16.78
CA PRO A 113 17.63 -67.14 16.97
C PRO A 113 17.65 -67.57 18.45
N PRO A 114 16.49 -67.91 19.03
CA PRO A 114 16.39 -68.33 20.42
C PRO A 114 17.22 -69.60 20.66
N SER A 115 17.92 -69.66 21.79
CA SER A 115 18.68 -70.85 22.18
C SER A 115 17.76 -71.89 22.82
N SER A 116 17.73 -73.11 22.27
CA SER A 116 16.97 -74.24 22.83
C SER A 116 17.90 -75.34 23.35
N THR A 117 17.41 -76.17 24.27
CA THR A 117 18.14 -77.36 24.74
C THR A 117 18.33 -78.41 23.62
N LEU A 118 17.43 -78.43 22.64
CA LEU A 118 17.49 -79.31 21.45
C LEU A 118 18.63 -78.91 20.49
N ASP A 119 19.14 -77.69 20.59
CA ASP A 119 20.26 -77.22 19.78
C ASP A 119 21.56 -78.00 20.06
N ARG A 120 21.67 -78.63 21.24
CA ARG A 120 22.79 -79.54 21.56
C ARG A 120 22.72 -80.86 20.80
N LEU A 121 21.51 -81.29 20.42
CA LEU A 121 21.29 -82.54 19.69
C LEU A 121 21.39 -82.34 18.17
N PHE A 122 21.08 -81.14 17.66
CA PHE A 122 21.10 -80.82 16.23
C PHE A 122 21.91 -79.55 15.92
N PRO A 123 23.26 -79.61 15.98
CA PRO A 123 24.13 -78.45 15.81
C PRO A 123 24.03 -77.80 14.41
N ASP A 124 23.75 -78.59 13.37
CA ASP A 124 23.68 -78.09 11.99
C ASP A 124 22.45 -77.22 11.73
N GLY A 125 21.32 -77.53 12.37
CA GLY A 125 20.10 -76.73 12.31
C GLY A 125 20.33 -75.33 12.90
N ARG A 126 20.99 -75.26 14.06
CA ARG A 126 21.37 -73.99 14.71
C ARG A 126 22.35 -73.18 13.86
N ARG A 127 23.37 -73.82 13.27
CA ARG A 127 24.32 -73.14 12.36
C ARG A 127 23.61 -72.53 11.16
N ARG A 128 22.65 -73.26 10.56
CA ARG A 128 21.85 -72.77 9.44
C ARG A 128 20.95 -71.60 9.86
N ALA A 129 20.30 -71.67 11.02
CA ALA A 129 19.47 -70.60 11.56
C ALA A 129 20.28 -69.32 11.84
N LEU A 130 21.44 -69.44 12.49
CA LEU A 130 22.36 -68.33 12.74
C LEU A 130 22.86 -67.68 11.44
N ARG A 131 23.22 -68.48 10.44
CA ARG A 131 23.65 -67.96 9.13
C ARG A 131 22.53 -67.18 8.44
N LYS A 132 21.28 -67.65 8.52
CA LYS A 132 20.11 -66.94 7.95
C LYS A 132 19.81 -65.65 8.70
N ALA A 133 19.86 -65.67 10.03
CA ALA A 133 19.70 -64.48 10.87
C ALA A 133 20.76 -63.43 10.56
N ARG A 134 22.02 -63.85 10.45
CA ARG A 134 23.14 -62.97 10.10
C ARG A 134 23.00 -62.34 8.71
N ALA A 135 22.61 -63.13 7.72
CA ALA A 135 22.37 -62.61 6.37
C ALA A 135 21.24 -61.56 6.34
N ARG A 136 20.17 -61.76 7.12
CA ARG A 136 19.08 -60.76 7.26
C ARG A 136 19.55 -59.49 7.95
N PHE A 137 20.23 -59.63 9.09
CA PHE A 137 20.79 -58.51 9.84
C PHE A 137 21.76 -57.68 8.98
N GLU A 138 22.67 -58.34 8.24
CA GLU A 138 23.62 -57.64 7.36
C GLU A 138 22.92 -56.91 6.21
N ALA A 139 21.85 -57.49 5.64
CA ALA A 139 21.04 -56.85 4.61
C ALA A 139 20.29 -55.61 5.15
N ASP A 140 19.60 -55.76 6.27
CA ASP A 140 18.84 -54.67 6.90
C ASP A 140 19.78 -53.55 7.39
N LEU A 141 20.94 -53.91 7.94
CA LEU A 141 21.97 -52.95 8.34
C LEU A 141 22.52 -52.18 7.13
N ALA A 142 22.75 -52.84 6.00
CA ALA A 142 23.22 -52.20 4.78
C ALA A 142 22.16 -51.26 4.20
N GLU A 143 20.90 -51.68 4.17
CA GLU A 143 19.79 -50.84 3.74
C GLU A 143 19.63 -49.61 4.64
N GLN A 144 19.67 -49.81 5.96
CA GLN A 144 19.51 -48.74 6.92
C GLN A 144 20.67 -47.72 6.85
N LYS A 145 21.91 -48.18 6.65
CA LYS A 145 23.06 -47.29 6.42
C LYS A 145 22.88 -46.43 5.16
N ARG A 146 22.33 -47.00 4.08
CA ARG A 146 22.04 -46.25 2.84
C ARG A 146 20.99 -45.17 3.10
N ARG A 147 19.88 -45.53 3.76
CA ARG A 147 18.81 -44.58 4.14
C ARG A 147 19.33 -43.43 4.99
N GLU A 148 20.16 -43.72 6.00
CA GLU A 148 20.76 -42.71 6.87
C GLU A 148 21.75 -41.80 6.12
N THR A 149 22.52 -42.35 5.18
CA THR A 149 23.42 -41.57 4.33
C THR A 149 22.63 -40.62 3.42
N ASP A 150 21.54 -41.10 2.82
CA ASP A 150 20.64 -40.31 2.00
C ASP A 150 19.95 -39.20 2.82
N ARG A 151 19.47 -39.51 4.03
CA ARG A 151 18.88 -38.53 4.96
C ARG A 151 19.87 -37.41 5.29
N ARG A 152 21.10 -37.76 5.66
CA ARG A 152 22.16 -36.78 5.95
C ARG A 152 22.52 -35.93 4.74
N ARG A 153 22.54 -36.51 3.54
CA ARG A 153 22.77 -35.74 2.30
C ARG A 153 21.65 -34.73 2.11
N ARG A 154 20.38 -35.16 2.13
CA ARG A 154 19.22 -34.28 2.00
C ARG A 154 19.20 -33.16 3.04
N LEU A 155 19.57 -33.46 4.29
CA LEU A 155 19.65 -32.45 5.34
C LEU A 155 20.74 -31.40 5.07
N ARG A 156 21.90 -31.80 4.55
CA ARG A 156 22.96 -30.86 4.13
C ARG A 156 22.52 -30.02 2.94
N ASP A 157 21.87 -30.64 1.97
CA ASP A 157 21.39 -29.95 0.77
C ASP A 157 20.33 -28.90 1.16
N ALA A 158 19.35 -29.28 1.99
CA ALA A 158 18.34 -28.36 2.51
C ALA A 158 18.95 -27.21 3.34
N ARG A 159 20.00 -27.50 4.11
CA ARG A 159 20.72 -26.46 4.86
C ARG A 159 21.43 -25.49 3.93
N ALA A 160 22.12 -26.00 2.91
CA ALA A 160 22.80 -25.16 1.93
C ALA A 160 21.83 -24.27 1.14
N GLU A 161 20.67 -24.82 0.75
CA GLU A 161 19.61 -24.07 0.08
C GLU A 161 19.04 -22.96 0.97
N HIS A 162 18.74 -23.27 2.23
CA HIS A 162 18.31 -22.28 3.22
C HIS A 162 19.34 -21.15 3.39
N ASP A 163 20.60 -21.50 3.61
CA ASP A 163 21.67 -20.52 3.84
C ASP A 163 21.89 -19.65 2.59
N ALA A 164 21.76 -20.21 1.38
CA ALA A 164 21.82 -19.46 0.14
C ALA A 164 20.63 -18.50 -0.03
N ALA A 165 19.41 -18.94 0.30
CA ALA A 165 18.21 -18.11 0.26
C ALA A 165 18.29 -16.94 1.26
N GLU A 166 18.71 -17.20 2.48
CA GLU A 166 18.91 -16.16 3.50
C GLU A 166 19.99 -15.16 3.07
N HIS A 167 21.09 -15.64 2.48
CA HIS A 167 22.13 -14.76 1.96
C HIS A 167 21.62 -13.88 0.82
N ALA A 168 20.82 -14.43 -0.11
CA ALA A 168 20.22 -13.67 -1.19
C ALA A 168 19.27 -12.58 -0.67
N ARG A 169 18.40 -12.92 0.30
CA ARG A 169 17.49 -11.96 0.97
C ARG A 169 18.26 -10.85 1.68
N ALA A 170 19.31 -11.20 2.42
CA ALA A 170 20.17 -10.23 3.11
C ALA A 170 20.84 -9.28 2.11
N GLN A 171 21.35 -9.80 0.99
CA GLN A 171 21.95 -8.97 -0.06
C GLN A 171 20.93 -8.05 -0.74
N GLU A 172 19.71 -8.52 -1.00
CA GLU A 172 18.65 -7.69 -1.57
C GLU A 172 18.31 -6.51 -0.64
N VAL A 173 18.13 -6.78 0.65
CA VAL A 173 17.88 -5.73 1.66
C VAL A 173 19.05 -4.76 1.75
N ALA A 174 20.29 -5.26 1.74
CA ALA A 174 21.47 -4.40 1.77
C ALA A 174 21.56 -3.49 0.53
N ARG A 175 21.34 -4.03 -0.69
CA ARG A 175 21.33 -3.25 -1.93
C ARG A 175 20.23 -2.20 -1.94
N HIS A 176 19.03 -2.56 -1.48
CA HIS A 176 17.92 -1.62 -1.36
C HIS A 176 18.24 -0.49 -0.38
N ASN A 177 18.86 -0.80 0.76
CA ASN A 177 19.23 0.23 1.73
C ASN A 177 20.34 1.16 1.22
N VAL A 178 21.34 0.63 0.50
CA VAL A 178 22.35 1.45 -0.20
C VAL A 178 21.68 2.40 -1.20
N TYR A 179 20.72 1.90 -1.98
CA TYR A 179 19.94 2.72 -2.90
C TYR A 179 19.18 3.85 -2.18
N VAL A 180 18.56 3.56 -1.03
CA VAL A 180 17.86 4.57 -0.23
C VAL A 180 18.84 5.62 0.29
N ASP A 181 20.04 5.22 0.71
CA ASP A 181 21.08 6.13 1.19
C ASP A 181 21.60 7.05 0.05
N GLU A 182 21.80 6.50 -1.15
CA GLU A 182 22.16 7.27 -2.35
C GLU A 182 21.05 8.25 -2.75
N LEU A 183 19.79 7.82 -2.71
CA LEU A 183 18.64 8.68 -2.97
C LEU A 183 18.57 9.83 -1.94
N GLU A 184 18.74 9.52 -0.66
CA GLU A 184 18.76 10.50 0.42
C GLU A 184 19.85 11.56 0.19
N GLN A 185 21.05 11.14 -0.20
CA GLN A 185 22.13 12.07 -0.53
C GLN A 185 21.78 12.96 -1.74
N ARG A 186 21.30 12.38 -2.84
CA ARG A 186 20.96 13.16 -4.05
C ARG A 186 19.82 14.15 -3.80
N VAL A 187 18.83 13.79 -2.98
CA VAL A 187 17.76 14.70 -2.57
C VAL A 187 18.33 15.88 -1.75
N ARG A 188 19.29 15.63 -0.85
CA ARG A 188 19.96 16.71 -0.10
C ARG A 188 20.80 17.63 -1.00
N GLU A 189 21.33 17.09 -2.10
CA GLU A 189 22.04 17.84 -3.13
C GLU A 189 21.09 18.56 -4.12
N LEU A 190 19.77 18.41 -3.94
CA LEU A 190 18.73 18.98 -4.80
C LEU A 190 18.78 18.50 -6.26
N ASP A 191 19.22 17.25 -6.49
CA ASP A 191 19.15 16.60 -7.80
C ASP A 191 17.68 16.53 -8.26
N PRO A 192 17.29 17.18 -9.39
CA PRO A 192 15.89 17.26 -9.81
C PRO A 192 15.21 15.91 -9.98
N HIS A 193 15.95 14.91 -10.47
CA HIS A 193 15.42 13.56 -10.65
C HIS A 193 15.21 12.84 -9.32
N ALA A 194 16.16 12.94 -8.38
CA ALA A 194 16.00 12.39 -7.05
C ALA A 194 14.84 13.01 -6.27
N VAL A 195 14.65 14.32 -6.40
CA VAL A 195 13.52 15.04 -5.79
C VAL A 195 12.19 14.58 -6.39
N ALA A 196 12.11 14.42 -7.71
CA ALA A 196 10.93 13.86 -8.38
C ALA A 196 10.58 12.46 -7.85
N GLU A 197 11.59 11.60 -7.76
CA GLU A 197 11.41 10.24 -7.27
C GLU A 197 10.95 10.24 -5.81
N TYR A 198 11.58 11.03 -4.95
CA TYR A 198 11.18 11.17 -3.55
C TYR A 198 9.70 11.55 -3.42
N PHE A 199 9.25 12.60 -4.11
CA PHE A 199 7.85 13.00 -4.06
C PHE A 199 6.90 11.95 -4.64
N THR A 200 7.34 11.18 -5.63
CA THR A 200 6.57 10.04 -6.14
C THR A 200 6.37 9.00 -5.03
N ARG A 201 7.41 8.64 -4.30
CA ARG A 201 7.30 7.69 -3.16
C ARG A 201 6.44 8.22 -2.03
N VAL A 202 6.55 9.52 -1.72
CA VAL A 202 5.70 10.18 -0.71
C VAL A 202 4.23 10.10 -1.12
N ALA A 203 3.92 10.39 -2.38
CA ALA A 203 2.55 10.32 -2.90
C ALA A 203 1.99 8.89 -2.87
N GLU A 204 2.80 7.87 -3.19
CA GLU A 204 2.41 6.47 -3.07
C GLU A 204 2.11 6.06 -1.62
N ALA A 205 2.86 6.59 -0.65
CA ALA A 205 2.66 6.30 0.77
C ALA A 205 1.43 7.02 1.37
N HIS A 206 1.03 8.14 0.77
CA HIS A 206 -0.03 9.02 1.27
C HIS A 206 -1.09 9.27 0.18
N PRO A 207 -2.00 8.30 -0.07
CA PRO A 207 -3.01 8.44 -1.11
C PRO A 207 -3.96 9.59 -0.79
N VAL A 208 -4.24 10.42 -1.80
CA VAL A 208 -5.19 11.53 -1.69
C VAL A 208 -6.61 10.97 -1.43
N PRO A 209 -7.37 11.51 -0.46
CA PRO A 209 -8.73 11.08 -0.21
C PRO A 209 -9.63 11.14 -1.45
N ALA A 210 -10.50 10.14 -1.62
CA ALA A 210 -11.32 9.96 -2.82
C ALA A 210 -12.24 11.15 -3.14
N HIS A 211 -12.62 11.96 -2.14
CA HIS A 211 -13.44 13.15 -2.33
C HIS A 211 -12.66 14.35 -2.92
N VAL A 212 -11.33 14.25 -3.02
CA VAL A 212 -10.43 15.23 -3.68
C VAL A 212 -9.83 14.66 -4.96
N ALA A 213 -9.66 13.34 -5.04
CA ALA A 213 -9.11 12.64 -6.20
C ALA A 213 -10.03 12.81 -7.44
N GLY A 214 -9.67 13.73 -8.34
CA GLY A 214 -10.39 13.95 -9.61
C GLY A 214 -10.40 15.39 -10.11
N ALA A 215 -10.06 16.37 -9.26
CA ALA A 215 -10.11 17.79 -9.62
C ALA A 215 -8.78 18.36 -10.16
N VAL A 216 -7.65 17.70 -9.93
CA VAL A 216 -6.31 18.23 -10.26
C VAL A 216 -5.37 17.09 -10.66
N ASP A 217 -4.68 17.26 -11.79
CA ASP A 217 -3.53 16.44 -12.20
C ASP A 217 -2.25 17.22 -11.87
N ILE A 218 -1.49 16.75 -10.88
CA ILE A 218 -0.22 17.36 -10.48
C ILE A 218 0.88 16.42 -10.95
N SER A 219 1.68 16.88 -11.92
CA SER A 219 2.91 16.23 -12.34
C SER A 219 4.11 17.13 -12.02
N TYR A 220 5.12 16.53 -11.39
CA TYR A 220 6.42 17.17 -11.23
C TYR A 220 7.22 16.97 -12.51
N ASP A 221 7.67 18.06 -13.14
CA ASP A 221 8.52 18.03 -14.33
C ASP A 221 9.98 18.30 -13.92
N PRO A 222 10.87 17.28 -13.98
CA PRO A 222 12.26 17.43 -13.57
C PRO A 222 13.06 18.35 -14.51
N GLU A 223 12.67 18.48 -15.78
CA GLU A 223 13.36 19.33 -16.76
C GLU A 223 13.00 20.81 -16.59
N ALA A 224 11.82 21.09 -16.04
CA ALA A 224 11.34 22.45 -15.78
C ALA A 224 11.78 23.00 -14.42
N GLY A 225 12.38 22.18 -13.54
CA GLY A 225 12.79 22.57 -12.19
C GLY A 225 11.63 23.02 -11.30
N GLY A 226 10.39 22.62 -11.59
CA GLY A 226 9.20 23.08 -10.86
C GLY A 226 7.90 22.33 -11.21
N CYS A 227 6.88 22.51 -10.36
CA CYS A 227 5.54 21.93 -10.57
C CYS A 227 4.80 22.68 -11.69
N SER A 228 4.44 21.98 -12.77
CA SER A 228 3.57 22.53 -13.82
C SER A 228 2.11 22.31 -13.45
N TRP A 229 1.35 23.38 -13.26
CA TRP A 229 -0.10 23.31 -13.05
C TRP A 229 -0.81 23.28 -14.41
N ARG A 230 -1.33 22.11 -14.81
CA ARG A 230 -2.28 22.02 -15.93
C ARG A 230 -3.69 21.84 -15.38
N GLY A 231 -4.43 22.94 -15.33
CA GLY A 231 -5.86 22.92 -15.01
C GLY A 231 -6.65 22.26 -16.14
N CYS A 232 -7.34 21.16 -15.84
CA CYS A 232 -8.23 20.50 -16.78
C CYS A 232 -9.55 21.29 -16.85
N CYS A 233 -9.61 22.29 -17.74
CA CYS A 233 -10.88 22.93 -18.10
C CYS A 233 -11.74 21.93 -18.87
N ARG A 234 -12.49 21.09 -18.14
CA ARG A 234 -13.51 20.23 -18.74
C ARG A 234 -14.76 21.09 -18.98
N THR A 235 -14.81 21.77 -20.13
CA THR A 235 -16.06 22.32 -20.66
C THR A 235 -16.99 21.15 -20.98
N SER A 236 -17.94 20.88 -20.09
CA SER A 236 -19.08 20.02 -20.37
C SER A 236 -20.00 20.78 -21.31
N THR A 237 -20.28 20.17 -22.46
CA THR A 237 -21.33 20.58 -23.41
C THR A 237 -22.66 19.97 -22.97
#